data_AF-A0A6H9YYK0-F1
#
_entry.id   AF-A0A6H9YYK0-F1
#
_cell.length_a   1.000
_cell.length_b   1.000
_cell.length_c   1.000
_cell.angle_alpha   90.00
_cell.angle_beta   90.00
_cell.angle_gamma   90.00
#
_symmetry.space_group_name_H-M   'P 1'
#
loop_
_entity.id
_entity.type
_entity.pdbx_description
1 polymer ?
#
loop_
_entity_poly.entity_id
_entity_poly.type
_entity_poly.pdbx_seq_one_letter_code
_entity_poly.pdbx_strand_id
1 'polypeptide(L)'
;MNEHAQALALSDLGQALLACLDGRLADTALAISKHQLLEIAHECREIAQRVILHSAGATPSAWERRHLLAEMALRLALNIEYAAEGCTTCFPAQGGTVTCDAVACATTRDALRNTTIIVVSVLNATRFAEDRRRAHLVERPFSRLPALS
;
A
#
# COMPACT_ATOMS: atom_id res chain seq x y z
N MET A 1 -0.09 -10.68 -14.50
CA MET A 1 0.63 -9.45 -14.08
C MET A 1 1.79 -9.80 -13.15
N ASN A 2 2.90 -9.07 -13.22
CA ASN A 2 4.11 -9.31 -12.43
C ASN A 2 3.95 -8.77 -10.99
N GLU A 3 4.41 -9.52 -9.97
CA GLU A 3 4.45 -9.18 -8.54
C GLU A 3 4.99 -7.76 -8.29
N HIS A 4 6.04 -7.40 -9.03
CA HIS A 4 6.67 -6.08 -8.95
C HIS A 4 5.71 -4.93 -9.35
N ALA A 5 4.86 -5.15 -10.35
CA ALA A 5 3.90 -4.13 -10.78
C ALA A 5 2.80 -3.91 -9.73
N GLN A 6 2.39 -4.97 -9.03
CA GLN A 6 1.41 -4.88 -7.94
C GLN A 6 2.00 -4.16 -6.71
N ALA A 7 3.27 -4.44 -6.38
CA ALA A 7 3.97 -3.74 -5.30
C ALA A 7 4.17 -2.25 -5.61
N LEU A 8 4.46 -1.90 -6.87
CA LEU A 8 4.57 -0.51 -7.31
C LEU A 8 3.22 0.21 -7.20
N ALA A 9 2.15 -0.39 -7.74
CA ALA A 9 0.80 0.19 -7.66
C ALA A 9 0.36 0.43 -6.21
N LEU A 10 0.63 -0.52 -5.31
CA LEU A 10 0.30 -0.35 -3.89
C LEU A 10 1.15 0.74 -3.22
N SER A 11 2.42 0.88 -3.59
CA SER A 11 3.29 1.95 -3.09
C SER A 11 2.82 3.32 -3.57
N ASP A 12 2.43 3.43 -4.85
CA ASP A 12 1.91 4.67 -5.44
C ASP A 12 0.60 5.09 -4.78
N LEU A 13 -0.32 4.15 -4.54
CA LEU A 13 -1.56 4.39 -3.78
C LEU A 13 -1.27 4.86 -2.35
N GLY A 14 -0.33 4.20 -1.66
CA GLY A 14 0.08 4.60 -0.31
C GLY A 14 0.70 6.00 -0.28
N GLN A 15 1.53 6.35 -1.26
CA GLN A 15 2.12 7.70 -1.35
C GLN A 15 1.08 8.77 -1.67
N ALA A 16 0.15 8.50 -2.59
CA ALA A 16 -0.96 9.40 -2.87
C ALA A 16 -1.81 9.65 -1.63
N LEU A 17 -2.12 8.59 -0.88
CA LEU A 17 -2.86 8.68 0.37
C LEU A 17 -2.10 9.51 1.42
N LEU A 18 -0.78 9.30 1.58
CA LEU A 18 0.03 10.11 2.50
C LEU A 18 0.03 11.59 2.10
N ALA A 19 0.15 11.91 0.82
CA ALA A 19 0.07 13.28 0.33
C ALA A 19 -1.28 13.94 0.67
N CYS A 20 -2.38 13.18 0.56
CA CYS A 20 -3.71 13.65 0.99
C CYS A 20 -3.80 13.87 2.52
N LEU A 21 -3.19 13.00 3.32
CA LEU A 21 -3.22 13.08 4.78
C LEU A 21 -2.30 14.17 5.36
N ASP A 22 -1.19 14.46 4.67
CA ASP A 22 -0.20 15.48 5.04
C ASP A 22 -0.57 16.89 4.54
N GLY A 23 -1.58 17.01 3.66
CA GLY A 23 -2.15 18.29 3.25
C GLY A 23 -2.56 19.14 4.48
N ARG A 24 -2.07 20.38 4.55
CA ARG A 24 -2.31 21.26 5.71
C ARG A 24 -3.82 21.46 5.91
N LEU A 25 -4.28 21.16 7.13
CA LEU A 25 -5.61 21.46 7.70
C LEU A 25 -6.00 22.96 7.72
N ALA A 26 -5.26 23.83 7.03
CA ALA A 26 -5.40 25.27 7.13
C ALA A 26 -6.74 25.81 6.56
N ASP A 27 -7.44 25.03 5.74
CA ASP A 27 -8.78 25.37 5.27
C ASP A 27 -9.68 24.11 5.25
N THR A 28 -10.16 23.72 6.44
CA THR A 28 -11.42 22.99 6.79
C THR A 28 -11.98 21.83 5.94
N ALA A 29 -11.29 21.32 4.93
CA ALA A 29 -11.65 20.09 4.23
C ALA A 29 -10.39 19.26 4.04
N LEU A 30 -10.37 18.08 4.62
CA LEU A 30 -9.47 17.04 4.12
C LEU A 30 -9.80 16.86 2.64
N ALA A 31 -8.82 17.06 1.76
CA ALA A 31 -9.04 17.12 0.31
C ALA A 31 -9.55 15.80 -0.30
N ILE A 32 -9.54 14.72 0.49
CA ILE A 32 -10.01 13.41 0.10
C ILE A 32 -11.41 13.16 0.67
N SER A 33 -12.35 12.89 -0.21
CA SER A 33 -13.72 12.53 0.17
C SER A 33 -13.80 11.10 0.68
N LYS A 34 -14.88 10.78 1.41
CA LYS A 34 -15.20 9.39 1.79
C LYS A 34 -15.24 8.46 0.58
N HIS A 35 -15.79 8.94 -0.54
CA HIS A 35 -15.88 8.15 -1.76
C HIS A 35 -14.50 7.77 -2.30
N GLN A 36 -13.58 8.74 -2.40
CA GLN A 36 -12.21 8.51 -2.84
C GLN A 36 -11.45 7.56 -1.91
N LEU A 37 -11.66 7.65 -0.59
CA LEU A 37 -11.10 6.65 0.33
C LEU A 37 -11.60 5.25 0.00
N LEU A 38 -12.90 5.08 -0.21
CA LEU A 38 -13.48 3.77 -0.53
C LEU A 38 -13.00 3.23 -1.89
N GLU A 39 -12.76 4.10 -2.87
CA GLU A 39 -12.12 3.72 -4.14
C GLU A 39 -10.69 3.20 -3.91
N ILE A 40 -9.87 3.92 -3.15
CA ILE A 40 -8.50 3.46 -2.82
C ILE A 40 -8.54 2.13 -2.05
N ALA A 41 -9.46 1.96 -1.11
CA ALA A 41 -9.63 0.71 -0.37
C ALA A 41 -10.01 -0.44 -1.32
N HIS A 42 -10.90 -0.19 -2.28
CA HIS A 42 -11.28 -1.16 -3.29
C HIS A 42 -10.08 -1.57 -4.15
N GLU A 43 -9.30 -0.60 -4.64
CA GLU A 43 -8.08 -0.89 -5.41
C GLU A 43 -7.06 -1.72 -4.62
N CYS A 44 -6.88 -1.42 -3.33
CA CYS A 44 -6.04 -2.23 -2.44
C CYS A 44 -6.54 -3.69 -2.35
N ARG A 45 -7.86 -3.90 -2.26
CA ARG A 45 -8.43 -5.26 -2.27
C ARG A 45 -8.22 -5.98 -3.59
N GLU A 46 -8.37 -5.28 -4.72
CA GLU A 46 -8.11 -5.87 -6.04
C GLU A 46 -6.65 -6.31 -6.17
N ILE A 47 -5.70 -5.51 -5.68
CA ILE A 47 -4.27 -5.87 -5.65
C ILE A 47 -4.09 -7.15 -4.82
N ALA A 48 -4.65 -7.22 -3.61
CA ALA A 48 -4.55 -8.40 -2.75
C ALA A 48 -5.11 -9.65 -3.42
N GLN A 49 -6.30 -9.56 -4.02
CA GLN A 49 -6.95 -10.66 -4.73
C GLN A 49 -6.11 -11.13 -5.92
N ARG A 50 -5.61 -10.21 -6.74
CA ARG A 50 -4.74 -10.54 -7.88
C ARG A 50 -3.49 -11.27 -7.40
N VAL A 51 -2.85 -10.83 -6.34
CA VAL A 51 -1.62 -11.46 -5.81
C VAL A 51 -1.89 -12.88 -5.30
N ILE A 52 -3.00 -13.09 -4.57
CA ILE A 52 -3.39 -14.41 -4.06
C ILE A 52 -3.70 -15.37 -5.22
N LEU A 53 -4.52 -14.94 -6.20
CA LEU A 53 -4.94 -15.79 -7.33
C LEU A 53 -3.77 -16.23 -8.22
N HIS A 54 -2.70 -15.44 -8.29
CA HIS A 54 -1.52 -15.76 -9.10
C HIS A 54 -0.43 -16.54 -8.32
N SER A 55 -0.72 -17.05 -7.11
CA SER A 55 0.27 -17.74 -6.26
C SER A 55 0.44 -19.24 -6.51
N ALA A 56 -0.33 -19.83 -7.43
CA ALA A 56 -0.20 -21.24 -7.80
C ALA A 56 1.18 -21.55 -8.41
N GLY A 57 1.84 -22.62 -7.92
CA GLY A 57 3.14 -23.07 -8.43
C GLY A 57 4.35 -22.19 -8.08
N ALA A 58 4.18 -21.24 -7.14
CA ALA A 58 5.27 -20.37 -6.69
C ALA A 58 6.32 -21.12 -5.85
N THR A 59 7.59 -20.72 -5.95
CA THR A 59 8.61 -21.15 -4.98
C THR A 59 8.25 -20.62 -3.59
N PRO A 60 8.69 -21.25 -2.48
CA PRO A 60 8.38 -20.80 -1.12
C PRO A 60 8.69 -19.31 -0.90
N SER A 61 9.85 -18.85 -1.38
CA SER A 61 10.23 -17.43 -1.28
C SER A 61 9.32 -16.48 -2.08
N ALA A 62 8.77 -16.92 -3.22
CA ALA A 62 7.85 -16.11 -4.01
C ALA A 62 6.44 -16.12 -3.41
N TRP A 63 6.04 -17.23 -2.81
CA TRP A 63 4.81 -17.31 -2.03
C TRP A 63 4.84 -16.35 -0.84
N GLU A 64 5.91 -16.34 -0.05
CA GLU A 64 6.05 -15.46 1.12
C GLU A 64 5.96 -13.97 0.74
N ARG A 65 6.64 -13.55 -0.34
CA ARG A 65 6.59 -12.16 -0.80
C ARG A 65 5.20 -11.76 -1.29
N ARG A 66 4.53 -12.65 -2.03
CA ARG A 66 3.15 -12.42 -2.49
C ARG A 66 2.18 -12.38 -1.32
N HIS A 67 2.35 -13.25 -0.35
CA HIS A 67 1.52 -13.26 0.86
C HIS A 67 1.69 -11.94 1.64
N LEU A 68 2.93 -11.50 1.84
CA LEU A 68 3.23 -10.22 2.48
C LEU A 68 2.62 -9.03 1.71
N LEU A 69 2.73 -9.03 0.38
CA LEU A 69 2.12 -7.98 -0.45
C LEU A 69 0.59 -7.96 -0.31
N ALA A 70 -0.05 -9.12 -0.33
CA ALA A 70 -1.50 -9.23 -0.13
C ALA A 70 -1.91 -8.79 1.29
N GLU A 71 -1.13 -9.16 2.32
CA GLU A 71 -1.34 -8.72 3.70
C GLU A 71 -1.25 -7.20 3.82
N MET A 72 -0.22 -6.58 3.25
CA MET A 72 -0.05 -5.12 3.29
C MET A 72 -1.18 -4.40 2.56
N ALA A 73 -1.60 -4.92 1.41
CA ALA A 73 -2.73 -4.38 0.66
C ALA A 73 -4.05 -4.46 1.47
N LEU A 74 -4.33 -5.60 2.10
CA LEU A 74 -5.52 -5.77 2.94
C LEU A 74 -5.47 -4.88 4.19
N ARG A 75 -4.30 -4.79 4.83
CA ARG A 75 -4.12 -3.94 6.01
C ARG A 75 -4.37 -2.47 5.68
N LEU A 76 -3.90 -2.01 4.53
CA LEU A 76 -4.18 -0.67 4.05
C LEU A 76 -5.67 -0.46 3.77
N ALA A 77 -6.31 -1.37 3.02
CA ALA A 77 -7.74 -1.31 2.71
C ALA A 77 -8.62 -1.21 3.96
N LEU A 78 -8.38 -2.07 4.95
CA LEU A 78 -9.17 -2.09 6.19
C LEU A 78 -9.01 -0.81 7.01
N ASN A 79 -7.81 -0.25 7.08
CA ASN A 79 -7.58 1.01 7.80
C ASN A 79 -8.22 2.19 7.06
N ILE A 80 -8.23 2.18 5.73
CA ILE A 80 -8.91 3.20 4.93
C ILE A 80 -10.43 3.14 5.16
N GLU A 81 -11.02 1.95 5.11
CA GLU A 81 -12.45 1.76 5.37
C GLU A 81 -12.83 2.20 6.78
N TYR A 82 -12.04 1.79 7.78
CA TYR A 82 -12.22 2.24 9.15
C TYR A 82 -12.15 3.77 9.26
N ALA A 83 -11.23 4.42 8.55
CA ALA A 83 -11.14 5.87 8.53
C ALA A 83 -12.33 6.55 7.84
N ALA A 84 -12.79 5.96 6.73
CA ALA A 84 -13.94 6.41 5.96
C ALA A 84 -15.27 6.29 6.71
N GLU A 85 -15.38 5.31 7.62
CA GLU A 85 -16.55 5.14 8.49
C GLU A 85 -16.44 5.94 9.79
N GLY A 86 -15.26 5.96 10.41
CA GLY A 86 -15.02 6.57 11.71
C GLY A 86 -14.97 8.10 11.72
N CYS A 87 -14.75 8.75 10.58
CA CYS A 87 -14.67 10.22 10.51
C CYS A 87 -15.54 10.83 9.41
N THR A 88 -16.83 10.99 9.69
CA THR A 88 -17.83 11.59 8.78
C THR A 88 -17.67 13.09 8.55
N THR A 89 -16.78 13.76 9.29
CA THR A 89 -16.50 15.21 9.16
C THR A 89 -15.16 15.52 8.52
N CYS A 90 -14.18 14.65 8.71
CA CYS A 90 -12.90 14.78 8.04
C CYS A 90 -12.87 14.04 6.71
N PHE A 91 -13.82 13.16 6.45
CA PHE A 91 -14.13 12.68 5.10
C PHE A 91 -15.62 12.87 4.85
N PRO A 92 -16.11 14.11 4.69
CA PRO A 92 -17.53 14.34 4.54
C PRO A 92 -18.08 13.59 3.33
N ALA A 93 -19.19 12.88 3.54
CA ALA A 93 -20.06 12.51 2.43
C ALA A 93 -20.58 13.84 1.84
N GLN A 94 -20.58 13.96 0.51
CA GLN A 94 -21.04 15.19 -0.15
C GLN A 94 -22.39 15.64 0.41
N GLY A 95 -22.46 16.85 0.97
CA GLY A 95 -23.71 17.50 1.38
C GLY A 95 -24.16 17.31 2.83
N GLY A 96 -23.37 16.69 3.72
CA GLY A 96 -23.73 16.54 5.14
C GLY A 96 -22.97 17.48 6.09
N THR A 97 -23.67 18.29 6.89
CA THR A 97 -23.11 18.90 8.11
C THR A 97 -23.17 17.90 9.25
N VAL A 98 -22.03 17.40 9.70
CA VAL A 98 -21.95 16.50 10.86
C VAL A 98 -21.01 17.10 11.89
N THR A 99 -21.33 16.93 13.18
CA THR A 99 -20.46 17.28 14.30
C THR A 99 -19.71 16.02 14.72
N CYS A 100 -18.39 16.01 14.57
CA CYS A 100 -17.50 14.96 15.09
C CYS A 100 -16.63 15.56 16.18
N ASP A 101 -16.24 14.74 17.14
CA ASP A 101 -15.17 15.07 18.07
C ASP A 101 -13.85 15.23 17.30
N ALA A 102 -13.29 16.44 17.30
CA ALA A 102 -12.04 16.76 16.63
C ALA A 102 -10.88 15.84 17.07
N VAL A 103 -10.93 15.32 18.31
CA VAL A 103 -9.94 14.38 18.85
C VAL A 103 -10.05 13.01 18.17
N ALA A 104 -11.27 12.49 17.99
CA ALA A 104 -11.49 11.22 17.30
C ALA A 104 -11.05 11.30 15.83
N CYS A 105 -11.38 12.40 15.17
CA CYS A 105 -10.93 12.73 13.82
C CYS A 105 -9.40 12.71 13.68
N ALA A 106 -8.68 13.42 14.56
CA ALA A 106 -7.23 13.45 14.56
C ALA A 106 -6.63 12.06 14.79
N THR A 107 -7.19 11.30 15.74
CA THR A 107 -6.73 9.93 16.07
C THR A 107 -6.87 8.99 14.88
N THR A 108 -8.02 9.01 14.20
CA THR A 108 -8.28 8.17 13.03
C THR A 108 -7.38 8.54 11.86
N ARG A 109 -7.17 9.84 11.61
CA ARG A 109 -6.25 10.32 10.57
C ARG A 109 -4.82 9.88 10.85
N ASP A 110 -4.35 10.04 12.09
CA ASP A 110 -2.98 9.70 12.46
C ASP A 110 -2.75 8.17 12.45
N ALA A 111 -3.75 7.38 12.84
CA ALA A 111 -3.72 5.92 12.73
C ALA A 111 -3.63 5.45 11.27
N LEU A 112 -4.44 6.03 10.38
CA LEU A 112 -4.38 5.74 8.95
C LEU A 112 -3.02 6.15 8.36
N ARG A 113 -2.54 7.34 8.72
CA ARG A 113 -1.23 7.85 8.30
C ARG A 113 -0.10 6.91 8.71
N ASN A 114 -0.05 6.51 9.99
CA ASN A 114 0.97 5.61 10.51
C ASN A 114 0.94 4.24 9.82
N THR A 115 -0.26 3.69 9.60
CA THR A 115 -0.41 2.43 8.85
C THR A 115 0.12 2.57 7.43
N THR A 116 -0.20 3.67 6.75
CA THR A 116 0.22 3.92 5.37
C THR A 116 1.75 4.07 5.28
N ILE A 117 2.38 4.77 6.24
CA ILE A 117 3.85 4.86 6.34
C ILE A 117 4.47 3.47 6.48
N ILE A 118 3.94 2.63 7.38
CA ILE A 118 4.46 1.28 7.60
C ILE A 118 4.37 0.46 6.31
N VAL A 119 3.20 0.47 5.64
CA VAL A 119 2.99 -0.27 4.39
C VAL A 119 3.96 0.18 3.31
N VAL A 120 4.06 1.48 3.04
CA VAL A 120 4.99 2.04 2.04
C VAL A 120 6.45 1.70 2.39
N SER A 121 6.82 1.76 3.66
CA SER A 121 8.18 1.43 4.12
C SER A 121 8.52 -0.04 3.88
N VAL A 122 7.59 -0.96 4.20
CA VAL A 122 7.74 -2.40 3.95
C VAL A 122 7.88 -2.68 2.46
N LEU A 123 7.03 -2.08 1.62
CA LEU A 123 7.08 -2.25 0.16
C LEU A 123 8.39 -1.73 -0.45
N ASN A 124 8.90 -0.60 0.05
CA ASN A 124 10.18 -0.09 -0.38
C ASN A 124 11.33 -1.02 0.04
N ALA A 125 11.32 -1.53 1.28
CA ALA A 125 12.33 -2.46 1.77
C ALA A 125 12.36 -3.77 0.97
N THR A 126 11.19 -4.33 0.63
CA THR A 126 11.11 -5.55 -0.20
C THR A 126 11.58 -5.30 -1.62
N ARG A 127 11.26 -4.14 -2.22
CA ARG A 127 11.76 -3.73 -3.54
C ARG A 127 13.28 -3.59 -3.56
N PHE A 128 13.86 -2.90 -2.58
CA PHE A 128 15.32 -2.76 -2.46
C PHE A 128 16.05 -4.11 -2.34
N ALA A 129 15.44 -5.09 -1.66
CA ALA A 129 16.00 -6.44 -1.57
C ALA A 129 15.98 -7.17 -2.93
N GLU A 130 14.93 -6.97 -3.73
CA GLU A 130 14.80 -7.58 -5.05
C GLU A 130 15.76 -6.95 -6.08
N ASP A 131 15.89 -5.62 -6.07
CA ASP A 131 16.80 -4.90 -6.97
C ASP A 131 18.26 -5.28 -6.70
N ARG A 132 18.68 -5.40 -5.43
CA ARG A 132 20.00 -5.96 -5.08
C ARG A 132 20.18 -7.38 -5.56
N ARG A 133 19.15 -8.23 -5.42
CA ARG A 133 19.21 -9.62 -5.88
C ARG A 133 19.37 -9.68 -7.41
N ARG A 134 18.65 -8.84 -8.15
CA ARG A 134 18.78 -8.72 -9.61
C ARG A 134 20.17 -8.21 -10.01
N ALA A 135 20.69 -7.18 -9.34
CA ALA A 135 22.05 -6.70 -9.58
C ALA A 135 23.10 -7.81 -9.39
N HIS A 136 23.02 -8.59 -8.31
CA HIS A 136 23.91 -9.74 -8.09
C HIS A 136 23.73 -10.89 -9.09
N LEU A 137 22.56 -11.03 -9.73
CA LEU A 137 22.35 -12.02 -10.80
C LEU A 137 22.94 -11.54 -12.13
N VAL A 138 22.94 -10.24 -12.39
CA VAL A 138 23.55 -9.62 -13.58
C VAL A 138 25.08 -9.57 -13.44
N GLU A 139 25.60 -9.39 -12.23
CA GLU A 139 27.04 -9.37 -11.91
C GLU A 139 27.67 -10.77 -11.77
N ARG A 140 26.96 -11.85 -12.09
CA ARG A 140 27.60 -13.15 -12.33
C ARG A 140 27.97 -13.24 -13.81
N PRO A 141 29.16 -12.79 -14.25
CA PRO A 141 29.66 -13.17 -15.56
C PRO A 141 29.72 -14.70 -15.62
N PHE A 142 29.53 -15.22 -16.83
CA PHE A 142 29.73 -16.61 -17.27
C PHE A 142 31.16 -17.13 -17.03
N SER A 143 31.79 -16.81 -15.90
CA SER A 143 33.15 -17.19 -15.54
C SER A 143 33.11 -18.47 -14.72
N ARG A 144 32.69 -19.58 -15.34
CA ARG A 144 33.01 -20.96 -14.94
C ARG A 144 32.34 -21.97 -15.90
N LEU A 145 32.78 -21.97 -17.16
CA LEU A 145 32.90 -23.24 -17.86
C LEU A 145 34.30 -23.77 -17.52
N PRO A 146 34.46 -24.93 -16.87
CA PRO A 146 35.77 -25.56 -16.79
C PRO A 146 36.20 -25.87 -18.22
N ALA A 147 37.40 -25.40 -18.59
CA ALA A 147 38.05 -25.82 -19.81
C ALA A 147 38.19 -27.34 -19.76
N LEU A 148 37.54 -28.03 -20.70
CA LEU A 148 37.82 -29.43 -20.97
C LEU A 148 39.19 -29.47 -21.65
N SER A 149 40.17 -29.96 -20.91
CA SER A 149 41.47 -30.41 -21.40
C SER A 149 41.69 -31.83 -20.94
#